data_AF-A0A2J7ZJV1-F1
#
_entry.id   AF-A0A2J7ZJV1-F1
#
_cell.length_a   1.000
_cell.length_b   1.000
_cell.length_c   1.000
_cell.angle_alpha   90.00
_cell.angle_beta   90.00
_cell.angle_gamma   90.00
#
_symmetry.space_group_name_H-M   'P 1'
#
loop_
_entity.id
_entity.type
_entity.pdbx_description
1 polymer ?
#
loop_
_entity_poly.entity_id
_entity_poly.type
_entity_poly.pdbx_seq_one_letter_code
_entity_poly.pdbx_strand_id
1 'polypeptide(L)'
;PQPSPQPPQSNYAALATLGPQLEAVAGSQRFTATVVASAAAATLLSLALNGGRRSLGASGAVFGVAGALWRYHGEHAALLPPEGEAALRGAAQRAAWGAGWYHLMLWSRLDVSAHVGGALGGWAAAAAWGPTYTLEGGGGGLLGFLWGAGGGRAAQFRDRPRLRRWADAAPRAALPVPGLGPGYSLPAETAAARVKGVAGRR
;
A
#
# COMPACT_ATOMS: atom_id res chain seq x y z
N PRO A 1 5.39 9.83 -25.01
CA PRO A 1 4.41 8.73 -25.19
C PRO A 1 3.22 8.90 -24.24
N GLN A 2 2.05 9.28 -24.77
CA GLN A 2 0.79 9.20 -24.01
C GLN A 2 0.50 7.72 -23.74
N PRO A 3 0.26 7.31 -22.48
CA PRO A 3 -0.10 5.92 -22.21
C PRO A 3 -1.40 5.60 -22.95
N SER A 4 -1.40 4.52 -23.72
CA SER A 4 -2.60 4.03 -24.41
C SER A 4 -3.74 3.79 -23.40
N PRO A 5 -5.01 4.01 -23.79
CA PRO A 5 -6.14 3.73 -22.93
C PRO A 5 -6.13 2.25 -22.57
N GLN A 6 -5.94 1.96 -21.28
CA GLN A 6 -5.96 0.61 -20.76
C GLN A 6 -7.39 0.07 -20.88
N PRO A 7 -7.59 -1.17 -21.36
CA PRO A 7 -8.92 -1.78 -21.38
C PRO A 7 -9.51 -1.84 -19.95
N PRO A 8 -10.84 -1.86 -19.80
CA PRO A 8 -11.47 -2.00 -18.49
C PRO A 8 -10.92 -3.25 -17.80
N GLN A 9 -10.24 -3.06 -16.68
CA GLN A 9 -9.59 -4.16 -15.97
C GLN A 9 -10.68 -5.00 -15.29
N SER A 10 -10.71 -6.30 -15.60
CA SER A 10 -11.48 -7.24 -14.80
C SER A 10 -10.95 -7.27 -13.36
N ASN A 11 -11.77 -7.74 -12.40
CA ASN A 11 -11.32 -7.89 -11.00
C ASN A 11 -10.03 -8.70 -10.89
N TYR A 12 -9.86 -9.71 -11.74
CA TYR A 12 -8.65 -10.54 -11.78
C TYR A 12 -7.44 -9.77 -12.29
N ALA A 13 -7.59 -8.95 -13.33
CA ALA A 13 -6.50 -8.11 -13.83
C ALA A 13 -6.08 -7.05 -12.79
N ALA A 14 -7.06 -6.45 -12.10
CA ALA A 14 -6.79 -5.51 -11.03
C ALA A 14 -6.08 -6.17 -9.83
N LEU A 15 -6.54 -7.36 -9.42
CA LEU A 15 -5.92 -8.12 -8.33
C LEU A 15 -4.52 -8.62 -8.71
N ALA A 16 -4.31 -9.09 -9.94
CA ALA A 16 -3.00 -9.49 -10.45
C ALA A 16 -2.00 -8.32 -10.49
N THR A 17 -2.50 -7.09 -10.64
CA THR A 17 -1.67 -5.88 -10.63
C THR A 17 -1.37 -5.41 -9.19
N LEU A 18 -2.38 -5.31 -8.33
CA LEU A 18 -2.25 -4.70 -7.01
C LEU A 18 -1.84 -5.69 -5.92
N GLY A 19 -2.28 -6.94 -6.03
CA GLY A 19 -2.03 -8.01 -5.06
C GLY A 19 -0.53 -8.22 -4.79
N PRO A 20 0.30 -8.46 -5.82
CA PRO A 20 1.74 -8.62 -5.65
C PRO A 20 2.41 -7.40 -5.01
N GLN A 21 1.89 -6.19 -5.25
CA GLN A 21 2.45 -4.97 -4.65
C GLN A 21 2.14 -4.90 -3.15
N LEU A 22 0.92 -5.25 -2.72
CA LEU A 22 0.58 -5.30 -1.30
C LEU A 22 1.32 -6.44 -0.59
N GLU A 23 1.43 -7.60 -1.21
CA GLU A 23 2.18 -8.73 -0.67
C GLU A 23 3.67 -8.41 -0.53
N ALA A 24 4.27 -7.71 -1.51
CA ALA A 24 5.67 -7.30 -1.39
C ALA A 24 5.94 -6.41 -0.17
N VAL A 25 5.03 -5.46 0.12
CA VAL A 25 5.21 -4.54 1.27
C VAL A 25 4.85 -5.18 2.59
N ALA A 26 3.82 -6.03 2.65
CA ALA A 26 3.26 -6.53 3.90
C ALA A 26 3.67 -7.98 4.22
N GLY A 27 4.14 -8.75 3.24
CA GLY A 27 4.32 -10.20 3.35
C GLY A 27 2.99 -10.95 3.25
N SER A 28 3.07 -12.25 2.92
CA SER A 28 1.90 -13.08 2.58
C SER A 28 0.87 -13.15 3.71
N GLN A 29 1.30 -13.28 4.98
CA GLN A 29 0.38 -13.43 6.11
C GLN A 29 -0.49 -12.18 6.31
N ARG A 30 0.12 -10.98 6.28
CA ARG A 30 -0.62 -9.72 6.40
C ARG A 30 -1.45 -9.45 5.16
N PHE A 31 -0.95 -9.81 3.98
CA PHE A 31 -1.68 -9.71 2.73
C PHE A 31 -2.98 -10.51 2.80
N THR A 32 -2.92 -11.81 3.13
CA THR A 32 -4.09 -12.66 3.27
C THR A 32 -5.06 -12.12 4.31
N ALA A 33 -4.57 -11.73 5.49
CA ALA A 33 -5.41 -11.15 6.55
C ALA A 33 -6.14 -9.88 6.08
N THR A 34 -5.44 -9.03 5.31
CA THR A 34 -5.99 -7.79 4.76
C THR A 34 -7.04 -8.05 3.69
N VAL A 35 -6.80 -9.00 2.79
CA VAL A 35 -7.78 -9.40 1.76
C VAL A 35 -9.04 -9.97 2.39
N VAL A 36 -8.90 -10.84 3.40
CA VAL A 36 -10.04 -11.42 4.14
C VAL A 36 -10.83 -10.34 4.89
N ALA A 37 -10.14 -9.45 5.61
CA ALA A 37 -10.78 -8.35 6.32
C ALA A 37 -11.52 -7.40 5.36
N SER A 38 -10.92 -7.12 4.20
CA SER A 38 -11.53 -6.29 3.15
C SER A 38 -12.78 -6.93 2.56
N ALA A 39 -12.73 -8.23 2.25
CA ALA A 39 -13.88 -8.96 1.74
C ALA A 39 -15.02 -8.98 2.78
N ALA A 40 -14.71 -9.23 4.04
CA ALA A 40 -15.70 -9.21 5.12
C ALA A 40 -16.33 -7.82 5.29
N ALA A 41 -15.52 -6.75 5.32
CA ALA A 41 -16.01 -5.38 5.42
C ALA A 41 -16.87 -4.97 4.22
N ALA A 42 -16.48 -5.37 3.01
CA ALA A 42 -17.28 -5.16 1.80
C ALA A 42 -18.66 -5.83 1.91
N THR A 43 -18.70 -7.10 2.32
CA THR A 43 -19.95 -7.84 2.51
C THR A 43 -20.82 -7.23 3.60
N LEU A 44 -20.24 -6.90 4.76
CA LEU A 44 -20.99 -6.33 5.88
C LEU A 44 -21.57 -4.95 5.53
N LEU A 45 -20.79 -4.08 4.90
CA LEU A 45 -21.28 -2.74 4.53
C LEU A 45 -22.35 -2.81 3.43
N SER A 46 -22.18 -3.71 2.46
CA SER A 46 -23.21 -4.02 1.45
C SER A 46 -24.51 -4.48 2.09
N LEU A 47 -24.47 -5.45 3.01
CA LEU A 47 -25.66 -5.96 3.69
C LEU A 47 -26.36 -4.87 4.52
N ALA A 48 -25.58 -4.03 5.21
CA ALA A 48 -26.10 -2.96 6.05
C ALA A 48 -26.79 -1.85 5.24
N LEU A 49 -26.27 -1.49 4.06
CA LEU A 49 -26.75 -0.34 3.29
C LEU A 49 -27.69 -0.71 2.14
N ASN A 50 -27.68 -1.95 1.64
CA ASN A 50 -28.50 -2.38 0.51
C ASN A 50 -29.65 -3.31 0.90
N GLY A 51 -30.16 -3.19 2.14
CA GLY A 51 -31.35 -3.92 2.59
C GLY A 51 -31.18 -5.45 2.57
N GLY A 52 -29.99 -5.95 2.92
CA GLY A 52 -29.70 -7.38 2.94
C GLY A 52 -29.43 -8.02 1.57
N ARG A 53 -29.36 -7.23 0.48
CA ARG A 53 -28.89 -7.74 -0.81
C ARG A 53 -27.43 -8.15 -0.72
N ARG A 54 -27.11 -9.34 -1.24
CA ARG A 54 -25.75 -9.90 -1.21
C ARG A 54 -24.92 -9.29 -2.35
N SER A 55 -23.83 -8.61 -2.03
CA SER A 55 -22.76 -8.36 -3.00
C SER A 55 -21.89 -9.60 -3.13
N LEU A 56 -21.97 -10.27 -4.29
CA LEU A 56 -21.15 -11.42 -4.63
C LEU A 56 -20.11 -10.96 -5.66
N GLY A 57 -18.93 -10.55 -5.20
CA GLY A 57 -17.87 -10.12 -6.12
C GLY A 57 -16.51 -9.90 -5.45
N ALA A 58 -15.44 -10.27 -6.15
CA ALA A 58 -14.06 -10.04 -5.73
C ALA A 58 -13.66 -8.55 -5.70
N SER A 59 -14.46 -7.67 -6.29
CA SER A 59 -14.16 -6.24 -6.40
C SER A 59 -14.00 -5.56 -5.05
N GLY A 60 -14.82 -5.89 -4.04
CA GLY A 60 -14.65 -5.35 -2.68
C GLY A 60 -13.26 -5.63 -2.10
N ALA A 61 -12.75 -6.84 -2.29
CA ALA A 61 -11.39 -7.20 -1.89
C ALA A 61 -10.32 -6.41 -2.67
N VAL A 62 -10.51 -6.21 -3.99
CA VAL A 62 -9.61 -5.38 -4.83
C VAL A 62 -9.56 -3.95 -4.32
N PHE A 63 -10.70 -3.35 -4.02
CA PHE A 63 -10.76 -2.01 -3.41
C PHE A 63 -10.07 -1.97 -2.05
N GLY A 64 -10.17 -3.03 -1.26
CA GLY A 64 -9.42 -3.17 -0.01
C GLY A 64 -7.92 -3.25 -0.18
N VAL A 65 -7.41 -3.98 -1.18
CA VAL A 65 -5.98 -3.97 -1.52
C VAL A 65 -5.53 -2.55 -1.86
N ALA A 66 -6.31 -1.82 -2.65
CA ALA A 66 -6.02 -0.42 -2.97
C ALA A 66 -6.01 0.48 -1.71
N GLY A 67 -7.00 0.33 -0.83
CA GLY A 67 -7.09 1.07 0.44
C GLY A 67 -5.91 0.79 1.38
N ALA A 68 -5.46 -0.46 1.46
CA ALA A 68 -4.28 -0.85 2.22
C ALA A 68 -2.98 -0.25 1.65
N LEU A 69 -2.81 -0.25 0.33
CA LEU A 69 -1.67 0.40 -0.34
C LEU A 69 -1.67 1.92 -0.13
N TRP A 70 -2.85 2.55 -0.14
CA TRP A 70 -3.01 3.96 0.18
C TRP A 70 -2.59 4.27 1.62
N ARG A 71 -3.03 3.43 2.57
CA ARG A 71 -2.64 3.53 3.97
C ARG A 71 -1.13 3.46 4.13
N TYR A 72 -0.49 2.50 3.45
CA TYR A 72 0.96 2.29 3.48
C TYR A 72 1.72 3.52 2.98
N HIS A 73 1.31 4.11 1.85
CA HIS A 73 1.97 5.32 1.32
C HIS A 73 1.88 6.50 2.28
N GLY A 74 0.69 6.77 2.84
CA GLY A 74 0.54 7.84 3.82
C GLY A 74 1.41 7.66 5.07
N GLU A 75 1.58 6.42 5.51
CA GLU A 75 2.42 6.08 6.68
C GLU A 75 3.93 6.23 6.41
N HIS A 76 4.36 6.05 5.17
CA HIS A 76 5.77 6.00 4.78
C HIS A 76 6.16 7.11 3.78
N ALA A 77 5.37 8.19 3.68
CA ALA A 77 5.57 9.26 2.69
C ALA A 77 6.97 9.90 2.75
N ALA A 78 7.55 9.99 3.96
CA ALA A 78 8.92 10.49 4.16
C ALA A 78 10.00 9.54 3.62
N LEU A 79 9.71 8.23 3.55
CA LEU A 79 10.62 7.21 3.02
C LEU A 79 10.45 7.03 1.51
N LEU A 80 9.21 6.98 1.02
CA LEU A 80 8.89 6.58 -0.36
C LEU A 80 8.83 7.75 -1.35
N PRO A 81 9.36 7.60 -2.58
CA PRO A 81 9.38 8.67 -3.58
C PRO A 81 7.94 9.13 -3.94
N PRO A 82 7.73 10.44 -4.18
CA PRO A 82 6.39 10.99 -4.43
C PRO A 82 5.72 10.42 -5.69
N GLU A 83 6.51 9.92 -6.65
CA GLU A 83 6.03 9.31 -7.88
C GLU A 83 5.18 8.05 -7.62
N GLY A 84 5.51 7.27 -6.58
CA GLY A 84 4.72 6.09 -6.22
C GLY A 84 3.34 6.45 -5.70
N GLU A 85 3.25 7.48 -4.85
CA GLU A 85 1.96 7.99 -4.36
C GLU A 85 1.13 8.57 -5.51
N ALA A 86 1.76 9.36 -6.39
CA ALA A 86 1.09 9.94 -7.55
C ALA A 86 0.53 8.84 -8.48
N ALA A 87 1.28 7.76 -8.71
CA ALA A 87 0.84 6.65 -9.53
C ALA A 87 -0.35 5.90 -8.91
N LEU A 88 -0.33 5.64 -7.60
CA LEU A 88 -1.48 5.05 -6.88
C LEU A 88 -2.70 5.96 -6.91
N ARG A 89 -2.52 7.27 -6.69
CA ARG A 89 -3.60 8.26 -6.76
C ARG A 89 -4.25 8.28 -8.14
N GLY A 90 -3.44 8.26 -9.19
CA GLY A 90 -3.93 8.16 -10.56
C GLY A 90 -4.70 6.86 -10.81
N ALA A 91 -4.23 5.73 -10.27
CA ALA A 91 -4.95 4.46 -10.36
C ALA A 91 -6.29 4.49 -9.61
N ALA A 92 -6.32 5.03 -8.39
CA ALA A 92 -7.52 5.19 -7.59
C ALA A 92 -8.54 6.11 -8.27
N GLN A 93 -8.10 7.24 -8.84
CA GLN A 93 -8.96 8.13 -9.62
C GLN A 93 -9.56 7.45 -10.84
N ARG A 94 -8.76 6.68 -11.60
CA ARG A 94 -9.28 5.88 -12.73
C ARG A 94 -10.28 4.83 -12.28
N ALA A 95 -10.04 4.16 -11.16
CA ALA A 95 -10.98 3.17 -10.61
C ALA A 95 -12.29 3.82 -10.14
N ALA A 96 -12.21 4.97 -9.46
CA ALA A 96 -13.38 5.74 -9.03
C ALA A 96 -14.18 6.26 -10.23
N TRP A 97 -13.52 6.76 -11.26
CA TRP A 97 -14.18 7.14 -12.53
C TRP A 97 -14.78 5.96 -13.27
N GLY A 98 -14.08 4.83 -13.36
CA GLY A 98 -14.65 3.62 -13.95
C GLY A 98 -15.88 3.13 -13.20
N ALA A 99 -15.82 3.04 -11.87
CA ALA A 99 -16.94 2.62 -11.04
C ALA A 99 -18.10 3.61 -11.08
N GLY A 100 -17.83 4.91 -11.01
CA GLY A 100 -18.82 5.98 -11.07
C GLY A 100 -19.49 6.06 -12.44
N TRP A 101 -18.73 6.04 -13.53
CA TRP A 101 -19.25 6.02 -14.89
C TRP A 101 -20.10 4.78 -15.16
N TYR A 102 -19.62 3.60 -14.75
CA TYR A 102 -20.37 2.35 -14.86
C TYR A 102 -21.68 2.40 -14.06
N HIS A 103 -21.63 2.92 -12.82
CA HIS A 103 -22.81 3.06 -11.99
C HIS A 103 -23.84 4.04 -12.59
N LEU A 104 -23.37 5.16 -13.16
CA LEU A 104 -24.22 6.23 -13.70
C LEU A 104 -24.81 5.88 -15.08
N MET A 105 -24.05 5.20 -15.95
CA MET A 105 -24.43 4.98 -17.35
C MET A 105 -25.03 3.60 -17.64
N LEU A 106 -24.77 2.57 -16.83
CA LEU A 106 -25.15 1.18 -17.13
C LEU A 106 -26.17 0.55 -16.16
N TRP A 107 -26.89 1.38 -15.38
CA TRP A 107 -28.04 1.00 -14.55
C TRP A 107 -27.79 -0.13 -13.49
N SER A 108 -27.50 0.31 -12.26
CA SER A 108 -28.02 -0.18 -10.95
C SER A 108 -27.59 -1.50 -10.29
N ARG A 109 -26.66 -2.29 -10.82
CA ARG A 109 -26.16 -3.50 -10.11
C ARG A 109 -24.78 -3.37 -9.47
N LEU A 110 -24.12 -2.22 -9.60
CA LEU A 110 -22.82 -2.01 -8.97
C LEU A 110 -23.03 -1.65 -7.49
N ASP A 111 -22.62 -2.56 -6.61
CA ASP A 111 -22.70 -2.35 -5.17
C ASP A 111 -21.59 -1.40 -4.69
N VAL A 112 -21.88 -0.10 -4.71
CA VAL A 112 -20.94 0.95 -4.29
C VAL A 112 -20.56 0.80 -2.81
N SER A 113 -21.51 0.41 -1.96
CA SER A 113 -21.23 0.13 -0.54
C SER A 113 -20.23 -1.01 -0.35
N ALA A 114 -20.22 -2.03 -1.20
CA ALA A 114 -19.21 -3.09 -1.15
C ALA A 114 -17.82 -2.56 -1.52
N HIS A 115 -17.71 -1.66 -2.49
CA HIS A 115 -16.43 -1.03 -2.87
C HIS A 115 -15.90 -0.12 -1.76
N VAL A 116 -16.76 0.73 -1.20
CA VAL A 116 -16.42 1.61 -0.08
C VAL A 116 -16.03 0.79 1.15
N GLY A 117 -16.83 -0.23 1.48
CA GLY A 117 -16.58 -1.11 2.63
C GLY A 117 -15.29 -1.90 2.48
N GLY A 118 -15.02 -2.39 1.27
CA GLY A 118 -13.76 -3.02 0.92
C GLY A 118 -12.57 -2.09 1.13
N ALA A 119 -12.60 -0.89 0.53
CA ALA A 119 -11.54 0.10 0.67
C ALA A 119 -11.26 0.51 2.12
N LEU A 120 -12.32 0.80 2.89
CA LEU A 120 -12.19 1.15 4.31
C LEU A 120 -11.70 -0.03 5.14
N GLY A 121 -12.18 -1.25 4.87
CA GLY A 121 -11.74 -2.47 5.53
C GLY A 121 -10.25 -2.74 5.33
N GLY A 122 -9.77 -2.61 4.09
CA GLY A 122 -8.36 -2.75 3.76
C GLY A 122 -7.48 -1.66 4.39
N TRP A 123 -7.95 -0.40 4.36
CA TRP A 123 -7.26 0.72 5.01
C TRP A 123 -7.15 0.50 6.52
N ALA A 124 -8.23 0.08 7.18
CA ALA A 124 -8.27 -0.17 8.62
C ALA A 124 -7.42 -1.39 9.01
N ALA A 125 -7.47 -2.46 8.21
CA ALA A 125 -6.61 -3.63 8.37
C ALA A 125 -5.12 -3.26 8.30
N ALA A 126 -4.72 -2.49 7.28
CA ALA A 126 -3.37 -1.97 7.17
C ALA A 126 -2.99 -1.06 8.36
N ALA A 127 -3.91 -0.25 8.87
CA ALA A 127 -3.67 0.54 10.07
C ALA A 127 -3.50 -0.31 11.34
N ALA A 128 -4.13 -1.49 11.40
CA ALA A 128 -4.11 -2.38 12.57
C ALA A 128 -2.86 -3.28 12.60
N TRP A 129 -2.49 -3.86 11.45
CA TRP A 129 -1.44 -4.87 11.36
C TRP A 129 -0.50 -4.70 10.16
N GLY A 130 -0.60 -3.60 9.42
CA GLY A 130 0.33 -3.30 8.35
C GLY A 130 1.77 -3.10 8.85
N PRO A 131 2.74 -3.13 7.92
CA PRO A 131 4.12 -2.84 8.25
C PRO A 131 4.28 -1.39 8.71
N THR A 132 5.23 -1.15 9.61
CA THR A 132 5.65 0.19 10.02
C THR A 132 7.17 0.25 9.90
N TYR A 133 7.64 0.56 8.69
CA TYR A 133 9.05 0.61 8.40
C TYR A 133 9.68 1.89 8.94
N THR A 134 10.78 1.71 9.65
CA THR A 134 11.65 2.77 10.14
C THR A 134 13.03 2.59 9.55
N LEU A 135 13.70 3.68 9.20
CA LEU A 135 15.06 3.64 8.70
C LEU A 135 16.04 3.62 9.90
N GLU A 136 16.80 2.54 10.03
CA GLU A 136 17.85 2.36 11.04
C GLU A 136 19.22 2.29 10.35
N GLY A 137 20.29 2.72 11.04
CA GLY A 137 21.64 2.73 10.44
C GLY A 137 21.90 3.93 9.52
N GLY A 138 23.16 4.11 9.10
CA GLY A 138 23.62 5.30 8.35
C GLY A 138 24.17 6.45 9.22
N GLY A 139 24.32 6.23 10.53
CA GLY A 139 24.94 7.13 11.48
C GLY A 139 26.46 6.92 11.57
N GLY A 140 27.19 7.21 10.50
CA GLY A 140 28.63 7.49 10.61
C GLY A 140 28.81 8.89 11.19
N GLY A 141 28.60 9.05 12.51
CA GLY A 141 28.92 10.31 13.18
C GLY A 141 30.42 10.60 13.07
N LEU A 142 30.81 11.87 13.18
CA LEU A 142 32.20 12.32 13.22
C LEU A 142 33.07 11.45 14.15
N LEU A 143 32.51 10.99 15.26
CA LEU A 143 33.15 10.07 16.21
C LEU A 143 33.52 8.70 15.61
N GLY A 144 32.70 8.11 14.74
CA GLY A 144 33.01 6.83 14.08
C GLY A 144 34.11 6.97 13.03
N PHE A 145 34.14 8.10 12.33
CA PHE A 145 35.20 8.46 11.39
C PHE A 145 36.55 8.71 12.10
N LEU A 146 36.54 9.44 13.22
CA LEU A 146 37.75 9.77 13.99
C LEU A 146 38.37 8.56 14.72
N TRP A 147 37.58 7.54 15.06
CA TRP A 147 38.07 6.38 15.82
C TRP A 147 38.50 5.19 14.95
N GLY A 148 38.61 5.35 13.62
CA GLY A 148 38.97 4.25 12.71
C GLY A 148 37.91 3.13 12.65
N ALA A 149 36.76 3.32 13.29
CA ALA A 149 35.60 2.46 13.17
C ALA A 149 34.86 2.82 11.88
N GLY A 150 35.43 2.43 10.73
CA GLY A 150 34.76 2.45 9.42
C GLY A 150 33.54 1.51 9.33
N GLY A 151 32.86 1.24 10.45
CA GLY A 151 31.76 0.30 10.61
C GLY A 151 30.44 1.02 10.90
N GLY A 152 30.11 2.07 10.15
CA GLY A 152 28.74 2.57 10.15
C GLY A 152 27.81 1.46 9.65
N ARG A 153 26.91 0.96 10.50
CA ARG A 153 25.89 -0.02 10.06
C ARG A 153 25.19 0.54 8.83
N ALA A 154 25.20 -0.24 7.74
CA ALA A 154 24.47 0.09 6.52
C ALA A 154 23.02 0.46 6.86
N ALA A 155 22.48 1.47 6.19
CA ALA A 155 21.09 1.85 6.37
C ALA A 155 20.20 0.66 6.01
N GLN A 156 19.19 0.39 6.84
CA GLN A 156 18.26 -0.72 6.67
C GLN A 156 16.88 -0.31 7.18
N PHE A 157 15.84 -0.86 6.58
CA PHE A 157 14.48 -0.71 7.04
C PHE A 157 14.14 -1.77 8.06
N ARG A 158 13.65 -1.36 9.22
CA ARG A 158 13.15 -2.26 10.24
C ARG A 158 11.65 -2.09 10.39
N ASP A 159 10.94 -3.20 10.29
CA ASP A 159 9.51 -3.24 10.55
C ASP A 159 9.25 -3.23 12.07
N ARG A 160 8.43 -2.29 12.51
CA ARG A 160 8.06 -2.04 13.91
C ARG A 160 6.54 -2.00 14.05
N PRO A 161 5.81 -3.09 13.72
CA PRO A 161 4.37 -3.07 13.74
C PRO A 161 3.84 -2.97 15.16
N ARG A 162 2.56 -2.57 15.28
CA ARG A 162 1.85 -2.47 16.57
C ARG A 162 1.82 -3.80 17.34
N LEU A 163 1.65 -4.92 16.64
CA LEU A 163 1.67 -6.25 17.25
C LEU A 163 2.94 -6.98 16.82
N ARG A 164 3.79 -7.34 17.79
CA ARG A 164 5.11 -7.96 17.54
C ARG A 164 5.03 -9.26 16.73
N ARG A 165 3.94 -10.02 16.84
CA ARG A 165 3.72 -11.26 16.05
C ARG A 165 3.74 -11.05 14.55
N TRP A 166 3.50 -9.81 14.11
CA TRP A 166 3.48 -9.46 12.70
C TRP A 166 4.85 -8.98 12.21
N ALA A 167 5.82 -8.68 13.08
CA ALA A 167 7.06 -8.03 12.68
C ALA A 167 7.84 -8.91 11.72
N ASP A 168 8.40 -8.29 10.67
CA ASP A 168 9.40 -8.96 9.84
C ASP A 168 10.55 -9.47 10.71
N ALA A 169 10.95 -10.73 10.48
CA ALA A 169 12.03 -11.36 11.23
C ALA A 169 13.40 -10.71 10.96
N ALA A 170 13.58 -10.15 9.76
CA ALA A 170 14.82 -9.54 9.31
C ALA A 170 14.60 -8.12 8.78
N PRO A 171 15.54 -7.20 9.02
CA PRO A 171 15.54 -5.89 8.39
C PRO A 171 15.75 -6.00 6.87
N ARG A 172 15.26 -5.01 6.13
CA ARG A 172 15.31 -4.97 4.65
C ARG A 172 16.33 -3.93 4.18
N ALA A 173 17.09 -4.25 3.13
CA ALA A 173 17.98 -3.28 2.47
C ALA A 173 17.23 -2.34 1.51
N ALA A 174 16.03 -2.72 1.07
CA ALA A 174 15.19 -1.93 0.18
C ALA A 174 13.70 -2.12 0.49
N LEU A 175 12.88 -1.09 0.23
CA LEU A 175 11.43 -1.16 0.33
C LEU A 175 10.77 -1.20 -1.04
N PRO A 176 9.78 -2.07 -1.28
CA PRO A 176 8.95 -1.97 -2.47
C PRO A 176 8.23 -0.61 -2.49
N VAL A 177 8.06 -0.05 -3.69
CA VAL A 177 7.30 1.20 -3.90
C VAL A 177 6.06 0.90 -4.73
N PRO A 178 4.92 0.62 -4.09
CA PRO A 178 3.66 0.43 -4.79
C PRO A 178 3.33 1.64 -5.66
N GLY A 179 2.73 1.40 -6.82
CA GLY A 179 2.43 2.41 -7.84
C GLY A 179 3.45 2.45 -8.98
N LEU A 180 4.72 2.11 -8.73
CA LEU A 180 5.77 2.10 -9.76
C LEU A 180 5.96 0.73 -10.45
N GLY A 181 5.07 -0.22 -10.15
CA GLY A 181 5.06 -1.56 -10.72
C GLY A 181 5.74 -2.62 -9.86
N PRO A 182 5.57 -3.91 -10.22
CA PRO A 182 6.21 -5.01 -9.51
C PRO A 182 7.73 -4.92 -9.65
N GLY A 183 8.46 -5.19 -8.56
CA GLY A 183 9.92 -5.20 -8.53
C GLY A 183 10.58 -3.83 -8.33
N TYR A 184 9.84 -2.72 -8.44
CA TYR A 184 10.41 -1.43 -8.08
C TYR A 184 10.61 -1.36 -6.55
N SER A 185 11.85 -1.13 -6.15
CA SER A 185 12.21 -0.96 -4.74
C SER A 185 13.15 0.24 -4.55
N LEU A 186 13.02 0.89 -3.40
CA LEU A 186 13.84 2.00 -2.98
C LEU A 186 14.90 1.50 -1.99
N PRO A 187 16.19 1.61 -2.33
CA PRO A 187 17.26 1.26 -1.41
C PRO A 187 17.29 2.17 -0.17
N ALA A 188 17.74 1.61 0.95
CA ALA A 188 17.76 2.29 2.25
C ALA A 188 18.69 3.52 2.25
N GLU A 189 19.80 3.48 1.52
CA GLU A 189 20.70 4.62 1.35
C GLU A 189 20.03 5.80 0.62
N THR A 190 19.25 5.50 -0.42
CA THR A 190 18.49 6.50 -1.18
C THR A 190 17.40 7.12 -0.31
N ALA A 191 16.70 6.31 0.47
CA ALA A 191 15.73 6.79 1.45
C ALA A 191 16.38 7.66 2.54
N ALA A 192 17.58 7.29 3.01
CA ALA A 192 18.34 8.05 4.00
C ALA A 192 18.68 9.46 3.51
N ALA A 193 19.18 9.57 2.27
CA ALA A 193 19.47 10.85 1.64
C ALA A 193 18.22 11.72 1.53
N ARG A 194 17.07 11.13 1.19
CA ARG A 194 15.80 11.84 1.09
C ARG A 194 15.31 12.37 2.43
N VAL A 195 15.32 11.54 3.48
CA VAL A 195 14.91 11.96 4.83
C VAL A 195 15.78 13.14 5.33
N LYS A 196 17.10 13.08 5.11
CA LYS A 196 18.02 14.18 5.43
C LYS A 196 17.68 15.46 4.64
N GLY A 197 17.43 15.34 3.34
CA GLY A 197 17.06 16.47 2.48
C GLY A 197 15.68 17.07 2.77
N VAL A 198 14.76 16.33 3.39
CA VAL A 198 13.48 16.87 3.90
C VAL A 198 13.70 17.59 5.23
N ALA A 199 14.54 17.04 6.11
CA ALA A 199 14.85 17.65 7.40
C ALA A 199 15.61 18.98 7.28
N GLY A 200 16.56 19.10 6.34
CA GLY A 200 17.34 20.32 6.13
C GLY A 200 16.61 21.47 5.41
N ARG A 201 15.35 21.27 5.00
CA ARG A 201 14.49 22.30 4.37
C ARG A 201 13.44 22.87 5.33
N ARG A 202 13.44 22.44 6.59
CA ARG A 202 12.60 22.98 7.68
C ARG A 202 13.46 23.83 8.59
#